data_AF-A0A2V5MIC1-F1
#
_entry.id   AF-A0A2V5MIC1-F1
#
_cell.length_a   1.000
_cell.length_b   1.000
_cell.length_c   1.000
_cell.angle_alpha   90.00
_cell.angle_beta   90.00
_cell.angle_gamma   90.00
#
_symmetry.space_group_name_H-M   'P 1'
#
loop_
_entity.id
_entity.type
_entity.pdbx_description
1 polymer ?
#
loop_
_entity_poly.entity_id
_entity_poly.type
_entity_poly.pdbx_seq_one_letter_code
_entity_poly.pdbx_strand_id
1 'polypeptide(L)'
;MISPEDYIEQRLNDQINWYGQKSRTNQLWFKRLRFAEIVAAAVIPFLAGFAGESLSIKIAIGALGVVVAIIASLLALLRLQEHWINYRAIAEALKTEK
;
A
#
# COMPACT_ATOMS: atom_id res chain seq x y z
N MET A 1 10.31 14.38 -38.68
CA MET A 1 10.06 12.94 -38.53
C MET A 1 10.97 12.48 -37.42
N ILE A 2 10.43 11.90 -36.35
CA ILE A 2 11.25 11.37 -35.25
C ILE A 2 12.00 10.15 -35.79
N SER A 3 13.28 9.98 -35.45
CA SER A 3 14.04 8.81 -35.88
C SER A 3 13.41 7.54 -35.26
N PRO A 4 13.48 6.38 -35.92
CA PRO A 4 13.02 5.13 -35.31
C PRO A 4 13.65 4.85 -33.94
N GLU A 5 14.92 5.24 -33.74
CA GLU A 5 15.67 5.07 -32.49
C GLU A 5 15.11 5.99 -31.40
N ASP A 6 14.90 7.28 -31.73
CA ASP A 6 14.32 8.26 -30.80
C ASP A 6 12.91 7.84 -30.34
N TYR A 7 12.09 7.29 -31.26
CA TYR A 7 10.75 6.81 -30.93
C TYR A 7 10.78 5.63 -29.96
N ILE A 8 11.70 4.67 -30.16
CA ILE A 8 11.85 3.52 -29.27
C ILE A 8 12.35 3.96 -27.90
N GLU A 9 13.32 4.87 -27.84
CA GLU A 9 13.83 5.40 -26.58
C GLU A 9 12.74 6.13 -25.78
N GLN A 10 11.96 6.97 -26.45
CA GLN A 10 10.87 7.71 -25.82
C GLN A 10 9.83 6.77 -25.22
N ARG A 11 9.42 5.74 -25.99
CA ARG A 11 8.48 4.71 -25.52
C ARG A 11 9.01 3.93 -24.31
N LEU A 12 10.29 3.56 -24.33
CA LEU A 12 10.93 2.84 -23.23
C LEU A 12 10.96 3.68 -21.95
N ASN A 13 11.37 4.94 -22.07
CA ASN A 13 11.38 5.89 -20.96
C ASN A 13 9.96 6.11 -20.38
N ASP A 14 8.94 6.19 -21.23
CA ASP A 14 7.54 6.30 -20.79
C ASP A 14 7.09 5.08 -19.97
N GLN A 15 7.46 3.87 -20.39
CA GLN A 15 7.15 2.65 -19.64
C GLN A 15 7.85 2.61 -18.29
N ILE A 16 9.15 2.93 -18.25
CA ILE A 16 9.93 3.00 -17.00
C ILE A 16 9.27 3.99 -16.03
N ASN A 17 8.89 5.17 -16.52
CA ASN A 17 8.22 6.19 -15.72
C ASN A 17 6.85 5.72 -15.21
N TRP A 18 6.05 5.09 -16.06
CA TRP A 18 4.73 4.58 -15.69
C TRP A 18 4.82 3.52 -14.58
N TYR A 19 5.70 2.52 -14.76
CA TYR A 19 5.93 1.48 -13.76
C TYR A 19 6.50 2.04 -12.44
N GLY A 20 7.43 2.99 -12.53
CA GLY A 20 7.98 3.69 -11.36
C GLY A 20 6.91 4.44 -10.55
N GLN A 21 6.05 5.22 -11.22
CA GLN A 21 4.95 5.93 -10.56
C GLN A 21 3.92 4.97 -9.96
N LYS A 22 3.58 3.88 -10.66
CA LYS A 22 2.65 2.87 -10.17
C LYS A 22 3.21 2.13 -8.96
N SER A 23 4.50 1.79 -8.97
CA SER A 23 5.20 1.20 -7.81
C SER A 23 5.11 2.12 -6.59
N ARG A 24 5.48 3.40 -6.73
CA ARG A 24 5.44 4.39 -5.65
C ARG A 24 4.03 4.54 -5.06
N THR A 25 3.02 4.57 -5.92
CA THR A 25 1.61 4.69 -5.49
C THR A 25 1.18 3.51 -4.63
N ASN A 26 1.45 2.27 -5.09
CA ASN A 26 1.12 1.07 -4.32
C ASN A 26 1.89 1.00 -2.99
N GLN A 27 3.16 1.39 -2.98
CA GLN A 27 3.96 1.47 -1.77
C GLN A 27 3.36 2.45 -0.75
N LEU A 28 2.93 3.63 -1.20
CA LEU A 28 2.34 4.64 -0.32
C LEU A 28 1.00 4.16 0.25
N TRP A 29 0.13 3.58 -0.58
CA TRP A 29 -1.15 3.05 -0.13
C TRP A 29 -0.99 1.93 0.89
N PHE A 30 -0.07 0.99 0.65
CA PHE A 30 0.21 -0.06 1.61
C PHE A 30 0.71 0.49 2.94
N LYS A 31 1.70 1.39 2.92
CA LYS A 31 2.24 1.98 4.15
C LYS A 31 1.17 2.71 4.94
N ARG A 32 0.28 3.45 4.27
CA ARG A 32 -0.84 4.16 4.91
C ARG A 32 -1.83 3.19 5.56
N LEU A 33 -2.29 2.18 4.83
CA LEU A 33 -3.22 1.17 5.34
C LEU A 33 -2.60 0.41 6.51
N ARG A 34 -1.36 -0.08 6.35
CA ARG A 34 -0.67 -0.84 7.40
C ARG A 34 -0.40 0.01 8.64
N PHE A 35 -0.06 1.30 8.47
CA PHE A 35 0.07 2.22 9.60
C PHE A 35 -1.26 2.43 10.34
N ALA A 36 -2.35 2.66 9.61
CA ALA A 36 -3.68 2.83 10.20
C ALA A 36 -4.13 1.58 10.99
N GLU A 37 -3.88 0.38 10.44
CA GLU A 37 -4.14 -0.89 11.11
C GLU A 37 -3.34 -1.03 12.41
N ILE A 38 -2.03 -0.74 12.38
CA ILE A 38 -1.15 -0.80 13.56
C ILE A 38 -1.66 0.15 14.64
N VAL A 39 -2.00 1.39 14.29
CA VAL A 39 -2.52 2.38 15.24
C VAL A 39 -3.84 1.89 15.84
N ALA A 40 -4.79 1.45 15.01
CA ALA A 40 -6.07 0.94 15.50
C ALA A 40 -5.88 -0.27 16.44
N ALA A 41 -5.01 -1.22 16.06
CA ALA A 41 -4.68 -2.39 16.86
C ALA A 41 -4.00 -2.03 18.19
N ALA A 42 -3.14 -1.00 18.21
CA ALA A 42 -2.46 -0.54 19.42
C ALA A 42 -3.38 0.23 20.38
N VAL A 43 -4.41 0.92 19.86
CA VAL A 43 -5.40 1.63 20.69
C VAL A 43 -6.31 0.64 21.43
N ILE A 44 -6.58 -0.55 20.86
CA ILE A 44 -7.42 -1.58 21.50
C ILE A 44 -6.96 -1.94 22.93
N PRO A 45 -5.72 -2.41 23.18
CA PRO A 45 -5.27 -2.75 24.53
C PRO A 45 -5.18 -1.52 25.44
N PHE A 46 -4.87 -0.34 24.88
CA PHE A 46 -4.89 0.91 25.65
C PHE A 46 -6.29 1.21 26.20
N LEU A 47 -7.33 1.14 25.35
CA LEU A 47 -8.72 1.34 25.78
C LEU A 47 -9.22 0.20 26.68
N ALA A 48 -8.77 -1.03 26.44
CA ALA A 48 -9.14 -2.19 27.25
C ALA A 48 -8.75 -2.00 28.72
N GLY A 49 -7.60 -1.37 28.99
CA GLY A 49 -7.15 -1.04 30.34
C GLY A 49 -8.08 -0.10 31.13
N PHE A 50 -8.90 0.70 30.43
CA PHE A 50 -9.84 1.65 31.04
C PHE A 50 -11.32 1.24 30.88
N ALA A 51 -11.61 0.07 30.28
CA ALA A 51 -12.96 -0.29 29.89
C ALA A 51 -13.92 -0.48 31.07
N GLY A 52 -13.46 -1.09 32.18
CA GLY A 52 -14.30 -1.36 33.37
C GLY A 52 -15.69 -1.90 33.01
N GLU A 53 -16.73 -1.27 33.55
CA GLU A 53 -18.12 -1.54 33.18
C GLU A 53 -18.67 -0.61 32.07
N SER A 54 -17.85 0.31 31.54
CA SER A 54 -18.26 1.27 30.52
C SER A 54 -18.58 0.59 29.20
N LEU A 55 -19.88 0.53 28.86
CA LEU A 55 -20.35 -0.01 27.60
C LEU A 55 -19.80 0.77 26.39
N SER A 56 -19.65 2.09 26.51
CA SER A 56 -19.13 2.94 25.44
C SER A 56 -17.70 2.57 25.04
N ILE A 57 -16.83 2.27 26.02
CA ILE A 57 -15.45 1.86 25.74
C ILE A 57 -15.42 0.47 25.10
N LYS A 58 -16.27 -0.46 25.56
CA LYS A 58 -16.40 -1.79 24.96
C LYS A 58 -16.86 -1.72 23.51
N ILE A 59 -17.82 -0.85 23.18
CA ILE A 59 -18.26 -0.59 21.80
C ILE A 59 -17.11 -0.01 20.97
N ALA A 60 -16.35 0.95 21.50
CA ALA A 60 -15.20 1.53 20.80
C ALA A 60 -14.12 0.48 20.47
N ILE A 61 -13.81 -0.41 21.42
CA ILE A 61 -12.90 -1.54 21.19
C ILE A 61 -13.42 -2.46 20.08
N GLY A 62 -14.71 -2.82 20.12
CA GLY A 62 -15.34 -3.64 19.07
C GLY A 62 -15.26 -2.98 17.69
N ALA A 63 -15.55 -1.68 17.61
CA ALA A 63 -15.46 -0.91 16.37
C ALA A 63 -14.02 -0.87 15.83
N LEU A 64 -13.02 -0.66 16.69
CA LEU A 64 -11.61 -0.73 16.29
C LEU A 64 -11.23 -2.12 15.77
N GLY A 65 -11.73 -3.19 16.39
CA GLY A 65 -11.54 -4.56 15.91
C GLY A 65 -12.09 -4.78 14.49
N VAL A 66 -13.28 -4.24 14.20
CA VAL A 66 -13.87 -4.27 12.85
C VAL A 66 -12.98 -3.50 11.86
N VAL A 67 -12.49 -2.31 12.23
CA VAL A 67 -11.59 -1.51 11.38
C VAL A 67 -10.31 -2.26 11.07
N VAL A 68 -9.68 -2.90 12.07
CA VAL A 68 -8.48 -3.72 11.89
C VAL A 68 -8.76 -4.86 10.91
N ALA A 69 -9.85 -5.61 11.10
CA ALA A 69 -10.21 -6.71 10.23
C ALA A 69 -10.41 -6.27 8.77
N ILE A 70 -11.12 -5.16 8.53
CA ILE A 70 -11.34 -4.61 7.19
C ILE A 70 -10.00 -4.23 6.55
N ILE A 71 -9.13 -3.51 7.26
CA ILE A 71 -7.84 -3.09 6.71
C ILE A 71 -6.95 -4.30 6.40
N ALA A 72 -6.92 -5.29 7.29
CA ALA A 72 -6.18 -6.54 7.08
C ALA A 72 -6.67 -7.26 5.81
N SER A 73 -7.98 -7.38 5.63
CA SER A 73 -8.59 -7.97 4.42
C SER A 73 -8.26 -7.17 3.16
N LEU A 74 -8.32 -5.84 3.21
CA LEU A 74 -7.95 -5.00 2.06
C LEU A 74 -6.47 -5.14 1.68
N LEU A 75 -5.57 -5.21 2.66
CA LEU A 75 -4.15 -5.43 2.43
C LEU A 75 -3.87 -6.78 1.78
N ALA A 76 -4.59 -7.83 2.20
CA ALA A 76 -4.50 -9.16 1.60
C ALA A 76 -5.10 -9.22 0.18
N LEU A 77 -6.24 -8.55 -0.04
CA LEU A 77 -6.95 -8.55 -1.33
C LEU A 77 -6.20 -7.74 -2.39
N LEU A 78 -5.73 -6.55 -2.05
CA LEU A 78 -5.12 -5.62 -3.00
C LEU A 78 -3.67 -5.96 -3.34
N ARG A 79 -3.02 -6.83 -2.55
CA ARG A 79 -1.63 -7.30 -2.77
C ARG A 79 -0.65 -6.18 -3.11
N LEU A 80 -0.83 -5.01 -2.48
CA LEU A 80 -0.09 -3.78 -2.81
C LEU A 80 1.44 -3.98 -2.71
N GLN A 81 1.87 -4.84 -1.78
CA GLN A 81 3.27 -5.24 -1.61
C GLN A 81 3.84 -5.96 -2.81
N GLU A 82 3.17 -7.01 -3.29
CA GLU A 82 3.59 -7.72 -4.50
C GLU A 82 3.60 -6.77 -5.70
N HIS A 83 2.54 -5.96 -5.84
CA HIS A 83 2.44 -5.01 -6.96
C HIS A 83 3.58 -3.99 -6.98
N TRP A 84 3.94 -3.35 -5.86
CA TRP A 84 5.04 -2.38 -5.92
C TRP A 84 6.38 -3.04 -6.22
N ILE A 85 6.63 -4.24 -5.69
CA ILE A 85 7.90 -4.98 -5.89
C ILE A 85 8.01 -5.35 -7.37
N ASN A 86 6.96 -5.93 -7.93
CA ASN A 86 6.92 -6.35 -9.33
C ASN A 86 7.08 -5.16 -10.29
N TYR A 87 6.36 -4.06 -10.05
CA TYR A 87 6.51 -2.86 -10.89
C TYR A 87 7.91 -2.25 -10.82
N ARG A 88 8.55 -2.29 -9.65
CA ARG A 88 9.93 -1.83 -9.53
C ARG A 88 10.89 -2.77 -10.27
N ALA A 89 10.73 -4.08 -10.13
CA ALA A 89 11.55 -5.05 -10.85
C ALA A 89 11.45 -4.90 -12.37
N ILE A 90 10.24 -4.72 -12.90
CA ILE A 90 10.01 -4.46 -14.34
C ILE A 90 10.69 -3.15 -14.76
N ALA A 91 10.55 -2.07 -13.99
CA ALA A 91 11.21 -0.80 -14.31
C ALA A 91 12.74 -0.91 -14.31
N GLU A 92 13.34 -1.66 -13.37
CA GLU A 92 14.79 -1.88 -13.33
C GLU A 92 15.29 -2.80 -14.45
N ALA A 93 14.52 -3.82 -14.83
CA ALA A 93 14.84 -4.65 -15.99
C ALA A 93 14.88 -3.81 -17.28
N LEU A 94 13.87 -2.99 -17.52
CA LEU A 94 13.80 -2.09 -18.68
C LEU A 94 14.95 -1.06 -18.73
N LYS A 95 15.46 -0.61 -17.57
CA LYS A 95 16.65 0.27 -17.50
C LYS A 95 17.96 -0.46 -17.81
N THR A 96 18.03 -1.75 -17.51
CA THR A 96 19.24 -2.57 -17.69
C THR A 96 19.37 -3.05 -19.14
N GLU A 97 18.25 -3.22 -19.84
CA GLU A 97 18.20 -3.59 -21.26
C GLU A 97 18.30 -2.39 -22.23
N LYS A 98 18.36 -1.16 -21.70
CA LYS A 98 18.60 0.08 -22.46
C LYS A 98 20.07 0.22 -22.83
#